data_AF-A0A2P5PA60-F1
#
_entry.id   AF-A0A2P5PA60-F1
#
_cell.length_a   1.000
_cell.length_b   1.000
_cell.length_c   1.000
_cell.angle_alpha   90.00
_cell.angle_beta   90.00
_cell.angle_gamma   90.00
#
_symmetry.space_group_name_H-M   'P 1'
#
loop_
_entity.id
_entity.type
_entity.pdbx_description
1 polymer ?
#
loop_
_entity_poly.entity_id
_entity_poly.type
_entity_poly.pdbx_seq_one_letter_code
_entity_poly.pdbx_strand_id
1 'polypeptide(L)'
;MTEQQTRNGMSLQERAFWRQLTEDYDNYLRLMSLRNPMAVKFGLKSCQRCGQCCLRFCTPRPDEIEPIASYLKLSVDELIGKYMVIDTPDCKTFFLRWAKHGEEDITGGRIPPLRTYDRGYCILFDEKSRSCMIHPVRPHEARYVRCWKSGNGSDRNEWGISAWGERDIFKFISDFDPYVFAQSRATETNRVPSNSI
;
A
#
# COMPACT_ATOMS: atom_id res chain seq x y z
N MET A 1 2.34 7.61 44.55
CA MET A 1 1.49 8.81 44.38
C MET A 1 2.46 9.95 44.20
N THR A 2 2.59 10.61 43.05
CA THR A 2 1.58 11.19 42.16
C THR A 2 2.17 11.22 40.72
N GLU A 3 1.49 10.64 39.74
CA GLU A 3 0.58 11.30 38.79
C GLU A 3 1.27 12.05 37.63
N GLN A 4 0.92 11.58 36.43
CA GLN A 4 0.72 12.38 35.21
C GLN A 4 1.95 12.99 34.52
N GLN A 5 2.55 12.20 33.61
CA GLN A 5 3.11 12.74 32.37
C GLN A 5 2.49 12.05 31.16
N THR A 6 1.22 12.35 30.90
CA THR A 6 0.62 12.15 29.59
C THR A 6 1.03 13.32 28.69
N ARG A 7 2.05 13.11 27.84
CA ARG A 7 2.12 13.65 26.46
C ARG A 7 3.22 12.95 25.67
N ASN A 8 2.78 11.94 24.93
CA ASN A 8 3.47 11.11 23.95
C ASN A 8 4.41 11.92 23.02
N GLY A 9 5.70 11.89 23.29
CA GLY A 9 6.74 12.33 22.37
C GLY A 9 7.69 11.17 22.09
N MET A 10 7.77 10.75 20.83
CA MET A 10 8.73 9.73 20.38
C MET A 10 10.17 10.15 20.74
N SER A 11 10.95 9.22 21.29
CA SER A 11 12.33 9.43 21.71
C SER A 11 13.25 9.77 20.53
N LEU A 12 14.42 10.37 20.81
CA LEU A 12 15.40 10.69 19.77
C LEU A 12 15.89 9.44 19.02
N GLN A 13 16.04 8.32 19.73
CA GLN A 13 16.45 7.04 19.16
C GLN A 13 15.40 6.50 18.20
N GLU A 14 14.13 6.51 18.61
CA GLU A 14 13.01 6.08 17.75
C GLU A 14 12.90 6.99 16.51
N ARG A 15 13.03 8.32 16.66
CA ARG A 15 13.04 9.24 15.51
C ARG A 15 14.21 8.97 14.55
N ALA A 16 15.38 8.61 15.07
CA ALA A 16 16.52 8.25 14.23
C ALA A 16 16.28 6.93 13.49
N PHE A 17 15.70 5.95 14.17
CA PHE A 17 15.31 4.67 13.58
C PHE A 17 14.33 4.83 12.41
N TRP A 18 13.23 5.58 12.60
CA TRP A 18 12.26 5.81 11.51
C TRP A 18 12.83 6.58 10.33
N ARG A 19 13.75 7.53 10.58
CA ARG A 19 14.49 8.22 9.50
C ARG A 19 15.33 7.23 8.71
N GLN A 20 16.10 6.38 9.39
CA GLN A 20 16.90 5.37 8.70
C GLN A 20 16.04 4.41 7.87
N LEU A 21 14.92 3.93 8.40
CA LEU A 21 14.00 3.08 7.65
C LEU A 21 13.45 3.77 6.38
N THR A 22 13.10 5.05 6.50
CA THR A 22 12.63 5.85 5.37
C THR A 22 13.73 5.98 4.31
N GLU A 23 14.95 6.33 4.71
CA GLU A 23 16.09 6.47 3.81
C GLU A 23 16.44 5.14 3.11
N ASP A 24 16.42 4.03 3.84
CA ASP A 24 16.69 2.70 3.29
C ASP A 24 15.63 2.29 2.27
N TYR A 25 14.37 2.61 2.53
CA TYR A 25 13.26 2.33 1.62
C TYR A 25 13.31 3.21 0.37
N ASP A 26 13.61 4.50 0.51
CA ASP A 26 13.80 5.41 -0.62
C ASP A 26 14.99 4.97 -1.49
N ASN A 27 16.08 4.53 -0.87
CA ASN A 27 17.22 3.95 -1.58
C ASN A 27 16.83 2.68 -2.35
N TYR A 28 16.04 1.80 -1.74
CA TYR A 28 15.48 0.63 -2.42
C TYR A 28 14.63 1.03 -3.65
N LEU A 29 13.70 1.99 -3.49
CA LEU A 29 12.87 2.46 -4.61
C LEU A 29 13.71 3.08 -5.73
N ARG A 30 14.78 3.81 -5.40
CA ARG A 30 15.73 4.35 -6.38
C ARG A 30 16.42 3.24 -7.16
N LEU A 31 16.91 2.20 -6.48
CA LEU A 31 17.54 1.04 -7.12
C LEU A 31 16.56 0.30 -8.04
N MET A 32 15.32 0.09 -7.59
CA MET A 32 14.28 -0.54 -8.42
C MET A 32 13.93 0.31 -9.64
N SER A 33 13.95 1.64 -9.51
CA SER A 33 13.75 2.59 -10.62
C SER A 33 14.88 2.55 -11.66
N LEU A 34 16.10 2.19 -11.25
CA LEU A 34 17.23 1.98 -12.15
C LEU A 34 17.16 0.62 -12.86
N ARG A 35 16.75 -0.44 -12.16
CA ARG A 35 16.57 -1.78 -12.73
C ARG A 35 15.37 -1.89 -13.67
N ASN A 36 14.34 -1.09 -13.40
CA ASN A 36 13.07 -1.14 -14.12
C ASN A 36 12.70 0.23 -14.67
N PRO A 37 13.54 0.83 -15.53
CA PRO A 37 13.35 2.20 -15.99
C PRO A 37 12.00 2.40 -16.69
N MET A 38 11.41 3.57 -16.46
CA MET A 38 10.23 4.02 -17.18
C MET A 38 10.46 4.07 -18.69
N ALA A 39 9.42 3.78 -19.46
CA ALA A 39 9.45 3.71 -20.93
C ALA A 39 10.02 4.98 -21.59
N VAL A 40 9.78 6.15 -21.01
CA VAL A 40 10.30 7.44 -21.50
C VAL A 40 11.83 7.46 -21.59
N LYS A 41 12.55 6.73 -20.72
CA LYS A 41 14.02 6.67 -20.74
C LYS A 41 14.58 6.02 -22.02
N PHE A 42 13.75 5.26 -22.74
CA PHE A 42 14.11 4.62 -24.00
C PHE A 42 13.40 5.25 -25.21
N GLY A 43 12.76 6.41 -25.05
CA GLY A 43 12.00 7.07 -26.12
C GLY A 43 10.74 6.31 -26.57
N LEU A 44 10.27 5.35 -25.77
CA LEU A 44 9.06 4.58 -26.08
C LEU A 44 7.82 5.44 -25.81
N LYS A 45 6.77 5.25 -26.63
CA LYS A 45 5.56 6.09 -26.63
C LYS A 45 4.34 5.46 -25.96
N SER A 46 4.52 4.30 -25.34
CA SER A 46 3.43 3.55 -24.69
C SER A 46 3.94 2.74 -23.49
N CYS A 47 3.01 2.33 -22.64
CA CYS A 47 3.30 1.50 -21.47
C CYS A 47 3.95 0.17 -21.88
N GLN A 48 5.12 -0.11 -21.32
CA GLN A 48 5.83 -1.39 -21.50
C GLN A 48 5.68 -2.32 -20.29
N ARG A 49 4.74 -2.03 -19.37
CA ARG A 49 4.54 -2.77 -18.12
C ARG A 49 5.84 -2.93 -17.31
N CYS A 50 6.63 -1.86 -17.23
CA CYS A 50 7.89 -1.82 -16.50
C CYS A 50 7.76 -2.05 -14.97
N GLY A 51 6.54 -2.02 -14.40
CA GLY A 51 6.31 -2.19 -12.96
C GLY A 51 6.53 -0.94 -12.11
N GLN A 52 6.91 0.20 -12.70
CA GLN A 52 7.17 1.44 -11.94
C GLN A 52 5.94 1.97 -11.18
N CYS A 53 4.75 1.90 -11.79
CA CYS A 53 3.52 2.27 -11.09
C CYS A 53 3.26 1.36 -9.89
N CYS A 54 3.57 0.07 -10.00
CA CYS A 54 3.39 -0.93 -8.94
C CYS A 54 4.34 -0.74 -7.75
N LEU A 55 5.37 0.10 -7.90
CA LEU A 55 6.30 0.47 -6.83
C LEU A 55 5.94 1.80 -6.16
N ARG A 56 5.28 2.73 -6.87
CA ARG A 56 5.22 4.15 -6.44
C ARG A 56 3.90 4.88 -6.65
N PHE A 57 3.14 4.57 -7.71
CA PHE A 57 2.09 5.46 -8.21
C PHE A 57 0.87 4.69 -8.73
N CYS A 58 0.23 3.92 -7.85
CA CYS A 58 -0.88 3.05 -8.23
C CYS A 58 -1.91 2.87 -7.11
N THR A 59 -2.03 3.81 -6.18
CA THR A 59 -3.08 3.74 -5.16
C THR A 59 -4.44 4.00 -5.82
N PRO A 60 -5.47 3.16 -5.62
CA PRO A 60 -6.80 3.42 -6.14
C PRO A 60 -7.47 4.59 -5.41
N ARG A 61 -8.29 5.35 -6.13
CA ARG A 61 -9.26 6.27 -5.52
C ARG A 61 -10.48 5.49 -5.03
N PRO A 62 -11.31 6.04 -4.10
CA PRO A 62 -12.50 5.35 -3.60
C PRO A 62 -13.45 4.88 -4.72
N ASP A 63 -13.70 5.75 -5.71
CA ASP A 63 -14.59 5.47 -6.84
C ASP A 63 -14.05 4.42 -7.82
N GLU A 64 -12.78 4.03 -7.69
CA GLU A 64 -12.14 3.03 -8.55
C GLU A 64 -12.20 1.60 -7.97
N ILE A 65 -12.56 1.43 -6.70
CA ILE A 65 -12.57 0.13 -6.01
C ILE A 65 -13.58 -0.84 -6.65
N GLU A 66 -14.85 -0.41 -6.79
CA GLU A 66 -15.93 -1.24 -7.36
C GLU A 66 -15.68 -1.62 -8.84
N PRO A 67 -15.25 -0.70 -9.73
CA PRO A 67 -14.87 -1.07 -11.10
C PRO A 67 -13.76 -2.12 -11.18
N ILE A 68 -12.75 -2.03 -10.29
CA ILE A 68 -11.64 -2.98 -10.28
C ILE A 68 -12.09 -4.34 -9.76
N ALA A 69 -12.91 -4.38 -8.70
CA ALA A 69 -13.50 -5.62 -8.19
C ALA A 69 -14.33 -6.33 -9.27
N SER A 70 -15.18 -5.56 -9.97
CA SER A 70 -16.01 -6.05 -11.07
C SER A 70 -15.18 -6.63 -12.22
N TYR A 71 -14.09 -5.96 -12.61
CA TYR A 71 -13.18 -6.44 -13.64
C TYR A 71 -12.51 -7.78 -13.25
N LEU A 72 -12.15 -7.94 -11.98
CA LEU A 72 -11.57 -9.17 -11.44
C LEU A 72 -12.62 -10.25 -11.11
N LYS A 73 -13.91 -9.96 -11.28
CA LYS A 73 -15.04 -10.84 -10.92
C LYS A 73 -15.03 -11.22 -9.44
N LEU A 74 -14.76 -10.24 -8.59
CA LEU A 74 -14.75 -10.36 -7.13
C LEU A 74 -15.80 -9.44 -6.53
N SER A 75 -16.29 -9.77 -5.35
CA SER A 75 -16.91 -8.74 -4.50
C SER A 75 -15.85 -7.73 -4.02
N VAL A 76 -16.31 -6.56 -3.54
CA VAL A 76 -15.42 -5.57 -2.93
C VAL A 76 -14.70 -6.16 -1.70
N ASP A 77 -15.42 -6.89 -0.85
CA ASP A 77 -14.84 -7.54 0.33
C ASP A 77 -13.76 -8.56 -0.04
N GLU A 78 -13.99 -9.36 -1.10
CA GLU A 78 -13.00 -10.30 -1.60
C GLU A 78 -11.77 -9.60 -2.18
N LEU A 79 -11.95 -8.50 -2.91
CA LEU A 79 -10.85 -7.70 -3.43
C LEU A 79 -9.98 -7.19 -2.27
N ILE A 80 -10.62 -6.62 -1.24
CA ILE A 80 -9.96 -6.08 -0.05
C ILE A 80 -9.22 -7.18 0.69
N GLY A 81 -9.90 -8.28 1.01
CA GLY A 81 -9.35 -9.39 1.78
C GLY A 81 -8.24 -10.17 1.07
N LYS A 82 -8.16 -10.14 -0.28
CA LYS A 82 -7.14 -10.86 -1.05
C LYS A 82 -5.96 -9.98 -1.48
N TYR A 83 -6.18 -8.67 -1.69
CA TYR A 83 -5.21 -7.85 -2.43
C TYR A 83 -4.91 -6.47 -1.83
N MET A 84 -5.58 -6.07 -0.75
CA MET A 84 -5.45 -4.71 -0.24
C MET A 84 -5.11 -4.67 1.25
N VAL A 85 -4.51 -3.56 1.67
CA VAL A 85 -4.30 -3.20 3.07
C VAL A 85 -4.81 -1.78 3.30
N ILE A 86 -5.14 -1.47 4.55
CA ILE A 86 -5.56 -0.13 4.97
C ILE A 86 -4.32 0.60 5.48
N ASP A 87 -4.01 1.76 4.90
CA ASP A 87 -2.86 2.59 5.24
C ASP A 87 -3.31 4.01 5.60
N THR A 88 -2.42 4.83 6.15
CA THR A 88 -2.73 6.20 6.56
C THR A 88 -1.49 7.11 6.51
N PRO A 89 -1.59 8.34 6.00
CA PRO A 89 -0.47 9.26 5.99
C PRO A 89 -0.38 10.10 7.28
N ASP A 90 -1.47 10.21 8.03
CA ASP A 90 -1.65 11.20 9.11
C ASP A 90 -2.41 10.65 10.33
N CYS A 91 -2.73 9.35 10.34
CA CYS A 91 -3.57 8.66 11.32
C CYS A 91 -5.01 9.21 11.43
N LYS A 92 -5.49 9.95 10.42
CA LYS A 92 -6.86 10.49 10.34
C LYS A 92 -7.57 10.01 9.09
N THR A 93 -6.89 10.11 7.96
CA THR A 93 -7.38 9.65 6.67
C THR A 93 -6.86 8.24 6.43
N PHE A 94 -7.77 7.30 6.32
CA PHE A 94 -7.46 5.90 6.04
C PHE A 94 -7.88 5.57 4.62
N PHE A 95 -6.99 4.88 3.90
CA PHE A 95 -7.20 4.56 2.50
C PHE A 95 -6.79 3.13 2.18
N LEU A 96 -7.43 2.56 1.18
CA LEU A 96 -7.06 1.25 0.66
C LEU A 96 -5.93 1.41 -0.37
N ARG A 97 -4.87 0.62 -0.21
CA ARG A 97 -3.85 0.44 -1.23
C ARG A 97 -3.64 -1.03 -1.53
N TRP A 98 -3.04 -1.33 -2.67
CA TRP A 98 -2.61 -2.69 -2.97
C TRP A 98 -1.59 -3.15 -1.94
N ALA A 99 -1.76 -4.37 -1.45
CA ALA A 99 -0.72 -5.07 -0.72
C ALA A 99 0.50 -5.28 -1.61
N LYS A 100 1.68 -5.32 -1.01
CA LYS A 100 2.91 -5.75 -1.66
C LYS A 100 3.06 -7.26 -1.56
N HIS A 101 3.87 -7.84 -2.43
CA HIS A 101 4.38 -9.19 -2.20
C HIS A 101 5.10 -9.22 -0.84
N GLY A 102 4.65 -10.08 0.06
CA GLY A 102 5.06 -10.14 1.47
C GLY A 102 4.01 -9.62 2.46
N GLU A 103 3.00 -8.86 2.03
CA GLU A 103 1.90 -8.34 2.86
C GLU A 103 0.60 -9.18 2.76
N GLU A 104 0.66 -10.35 2.12
CA GLU A 104 -0.50 -11.24 1.96
C GLU A 104 -1.05 -11.74 3.30
N ASP A 105 -0.21 -11.76 4.35
CA ASP A 105 -0.58 -12.18 5.70
C ASP A 105 -1.45 -11.16 6.45
N ILE A 106 -1.52 -9.93 5.94
CA ILE A 106 -2.21 -8.80 6.58
C ILE A 106 -3.27 -8.13 5.69
N THR A 107 -3.60 -8.74 4.54
CA THR A 107 -4.65 -8.20 3.66
C THR A 107 -5.99 -8.09 4.36
N GLY A 108 -6.78 -7.10 3.94
CA GLY A 108 -8.06 -6.76 4.53
C GLY A 108 -7.99 -6.01 5.87
N GLY A 109 -6.80 -5.85 6.45
CA GLY A 109 -6.63 -5.10 7.70
C GLY A 109 -5.71 -3.90 7.58
N ARG A 110 -5.58 -3.17 8.70
CA ARG A 110 -4.69 -2.02 8.81
C ARG A 110 -3.25 -2.45 8.94
N ILE A 111 -2.40 -1.87 8.10
CA ILE A 111 -0.98 -2.16 8.10
C ILE A 111 -0.29 -1.62 9.37
N PRO A 112 0.54 -2.43 10.05
CA PRO A 112 1.42 -1.94 11.11
C PRO A 112 2.47 -0.96 10.55
N PRO A 113 2.85 0.12 11.26
CA PRO A 113 3.74 1.16 10.73
C PRO A 113 5.10 0.65 10.20
N LEU A 114 5.67 -0.41 10.79
CA LEU A 114 6.91 -1.02 10.31
C LEU A 114 6.76 -1.66 8.92
N ARG A 115 5.60 -2.24 8.65
CA ARG A 115 5.31 -2.98 7.41
C ARG A 115 5.09 -2.03 6.22
N THR A 116 4.83 -0.74 6.45
CA THR A 116 4.77 0.28 5.37
C THR A 116 6.05 0.29 4.51
N TYR A 117 7.19 -0.05 5.11
CA TYR A 117 8.50 -0.13 4.48
C TYR A 117 8.83 -1.50 3.86
N ASP A 118 7.86 -2.42 3.83
CA ASP A 118 8.01 -3.70 3.14
C ASP A 118 8.40 -3.46 1.67
N ARG A 119 9.33 -4.26 1.17
CA ARG A 119 9.88 -4.14 -0.18
C ARG A 119 9.12 -5.06 -1.12
N GLY A 120 9.09 -4.71 -2.40
CA GLY A 120 8.44 -5.51 -3.44
C GLY A 120 7.48 -4.69 -4.28
N TYR A 121 6.93 -5.34 -5.31
CA TYR A 121 5.85 -4.78 -6.12
C TYR A 121 4.51 -5.03 -5.45
N CYS A 122 3.48 -4.32 -5.91
CA CYS A 122 2.11 -4.70 -5.59
C CYS A 122 1.81 -6.16 -6.00
N ILE A 123 0.97 -6.81 -5.21
CA ILE A 123 0.55 -8.21 -5.37
C ILE A 123 -0.09 -8.52 -6.73
N LEU A 124 -0.63 -7.50 -7.40
CA LEU A 124 -1.27 -7.62 -8.72
C LEU A 124 -0.28 -7.58 -9.90
N PHE A 125 1.01 -7.44 -9.64
CA PHE A 125 2.07 -7.43 -10.65
C PHE A 125 2.94 -8.68 -10.54
N ASP A 126 3.01 -9.43 -11.64
CA ASP A 126 3.97 -10.52 -11.78
C ASP A 126 5.26 -10.01 -12.41
N GLU A 127 6.34 -9.99 -11.62
CA GLU A 127 7.63 -9.47 -12.06
C GLU A 127 8.23 -10.31 -13.20
N LYS A 128 8.03 -11.64 -13.18
CA LYS A 128 8.64 -12.57 -14.15
C LYS A 128 8.08 -12.37 -15.55
N SER A 129 6.76 -12.36 -15.69
CA SER A 129 6.07 -12.15 -16.96
C SER A 129 5.84 -10.68 -17.31
N ARG A 130 6.19 -9.75 -16.40
CA ARG A 130 5.92 -8.30 -16.54
C ARG A 130 4.43 -8.02 -16.78
N SER A 131 3.56 -8.75 -16.11
CA SER A 131 2.11 -8.64 -16.29
C SER A 131 1.44 -7.99 -15.08
N CYS A 132 0.41 -7.18 -15.33
CA CYS A 132 -0.40 -6.58 -14.28
C CYS A 132 -1.84 -7.04 -14.50
N MET A 133 -2.41 -7.68 -13.47
CA MET A 133 -3.76 -8.28 -13.53
C MET A 133 -4.83 -7.24 -13.86
N ILE A 134 -4.68 -6.02 -13.35
CA ILE A 134 -5.64 -4.93 -13.51
C ILE A 134 -5.22 -3.89 -14.55
N HIS A 135 -4.27 -4.19 -15.44
CA HIS A 135 -3.72 -3.18 -16.36
C HIS A 135 -4.80 -2.38 -17.14
N PRO A 136 -5.89 -2.99 -17.66
CA PRO A 136 -6.95 -2.24 -18.36
C PRO A 136 -7.74 -1.28 -17.47
N VAL A 137 -7.87 -1.60 -16.18
CA VAL A 137 -8.63 -0.83 -15.17
C VAL A 137 -7.73 -0.26 -14.08
N ARG A 138 -6.43 -0.10 -14.36
CA ARG A 138 -5.46 0.36 -13.37
C ARG A 138 -5.85 1.75 -12.83
N PRO A 139 -5.56 2.06 -11.55
CA PRO A 139 -5.87 3.33 -10.93
C PRO A 139 -5.50 4.57 -11.74
N HIS A 140 -6.26 5.64 -11.50
CA HIS A 140 -6.14 6.92 -12.19
C HIS A 140 -4.72 7.46 -12.16
N GLU A 141 -4.08 7.46 -11.00
CA GLU A 141 -2.71 7.93 -10.82
C GLU A 141 -1.74 7.24 -11.80
N ALA A 142 -1.83 5.91 -11.95
CA ALA A 142 -0.99 5.15 -12.87
C ALA A 142 -1.26 5.52 -14.34
N ARG A 143 -2.51 5.87 -14.70
CA ARG A 143 -2.89 6.36 -16.03
C ARG A 143 -2.45 7.80 -16.28
N TYR A 144 -2.44 8.63 -15.23
CA TYR A 144 -2.06 10.05 -15.27
C TYR A 144 -0.55 10.25 -15.40
N VAL A 145 0.24 9.51 -14.59
CA VAL A 145 1.71 9.60 -14.59
C VAL A 145 2.28 9.27 -15.97
N ARG A 146 1.68 8.33 -16.72
CA ARG A 146 2.10 7.93 -18.09
C ARG A 146 3.61 7.72 -18.16
N CYS A 147 4.11 6.55 -17.74
CA CYS A 147 5.55 6.27 -17.67
C CYS A 147 6.34 6.41 -19.01
N TRP A 148 5.67 6.69 -20.11
CA TRP A 148 6.24 7.02 -21.42
C TRP A 148 6.31 8.54 -21.70
N LYS A 149 5.98 9.40 -20.74
CA LYS A 149 6.03 10.86 -20.85
C LYS A 149 6.91 11.47 -19.76
N SER A 150 7.75 12.43 -20.11
CA SER A 150 8.58 13.17 -19.16
C SER A 150 7.77 14.28 -18.48
N GLY A 151 8.12 14.61 -17.23
CA GLY A 151 7.53 15.74 -16.50
C GLY A 151 6.06 15.58 -16.10
N ASN A 152 5.47 14.39 -16.25
CA ASN A 152 4.13 14.08 -15.75
C ASN A 152 4.18 13.50 -14.33
N GLY A 153 3.03 13.50 -13.63
CA GLY A 153 2.90 12.85 -12.32
C GLY A 153 3.17 13.75 -11.11
N SER A 154 3.46 15.03 -11.33
CA SER A 154 3.77 15.99 -10.26
C SER A 154 2.54 16.60 -9.57
N ASP A 155 1.37 16.58 -10.22
CA ASP A 155 0.13 17.07 -9.62
C ASP A 155 -0.38 16.10 -8.55
N ARG A 156 -0.33 16.52 -7.29
CA ARG A 156 -0.76 15.71 -6.15
C ARG A 156 -2.28 15.54 -6.09
N ASN A 157 -3.06 16.41 -6.74
CA ASN A 157 -4.51 16.20 -6.85
C ASN A 157 -4.82 14.96 -7.70
N GLU A 158 -3.88 14.53 -8.51
CA GLU A 158 -4.02 13.35 -9.38
C GLU A 158 -3.58 12.04 -8.74
N TRP A 159 -3.08 12.10 -7.51
CA TRP A 159 -2.66 10.91 -6.76
C TRP A 159 -3.87 10.17 -6.19
N GLY A 160 -3.75 8.85 -5.98
CA GLY A 160 -4.87 8.07 -5.43
C GLY A 160 -5.26 8.53 -4.03
N ILE A 161 -4.25 8.76 -3.18
CA ILE A 161 -4.41 9.08 -1.75
C ILE A 161 -5.16 10.40 -1.53
N SER A 162 -4.97 11.40 -2.39
CA SER A 162 -5.59 12.72 -2.22
C SER A 162 -7.09 12.74 -2.49
N ALA A 163 -7.64 11.67 -3.08
CA ALA A 163 -9.07 11.52 -3.29
C ALA A 163 -9.82 10.92 -2.08
N TRP A 164 -9.10 10.48 -1.04
CA TRP A 164 -9.71 9.89 0.15
C TRP A 164 -10.02 10.95 1.21
N GLY A 165 -11.24 10.92 1.74
CA GLY A 165 -11.65 11.65 2.93
C GLY A 165 -11.69 10.76 4.18
N GLU A 166 -11.74 11.38 5.36
CA GLU A 166 -11.73 10.70 6.67
C GLU A 166 -12.83 9.64 6.84
N ARG A 167 -13.95 9.77 6.12
CA ARG A 167 -15.10 8.86 6.23
C ARG A 167 -15.20 7.82 5.11
N ASP A 168 -14.35 7.91 4.08
CA ASP A 168 -14.50 7.04 2.90
C ASP A 168 -14.20 5.58 3.22
N ILE A 169 -13.31 5.29 4.18
CA ILE A 169 -13.01 3.92 4.58
C ILE A 169 -14.24 3.15 5.07
N PHE A 170 -15.18 3.82 5.74
CA PHE A 170 -16.40 3.20 6.28
C PHE A 170 -17.40 2.78 5.19
N LYS A 171 -17.25 3.27 3.96
CA LYS A 171 -18.02 2.78 2.80
C LYS A 171 -17.62 1.36 2.41
N PHE A 172 -16.39 0.98 2.72
CA PHE A 172 -15.81 -0.32 2.37
C PHE A 172 -15.69 -1.26 3.57
N ILE A 173 -15.49 -0.71 4.77
CA ILE A 173 -15.30 -1.46 6.00
C ILE A 173 -16.08 -0.75 7.10
N SER A 174 -17.34 -1.14 7.27
CA SER A 174 -18.30 -0.42 8.13
C SER A 174 -17.94 -0.46 9.62
N ASP A 175 -17.23 -1.50 10.06
CA ASP A 175 -16.77 -1.72 11.43
C ASP A 175 -15.29 -1.37 11.63
N PHE A 176 -14.72 -0.57 10.72
CA PHE A 176 -13.31 -0.19 10.78
C PHE A 176 -12.95 0.51 12.10
N ASP A 177 -11.92 -0.01 12.78
CA ASP A 177 -11.32 0.60 13.97
C ASP A 177 -9.90 1.12 13.66
N PRO A 178 -9.65 2.44 13.75
CA PRO A 178 -8.35 3.04 13.49
C PRO A 178 -7.30 2.75 14.57
N TYR A 179 -7.59 1.95 15.59
CA TYR A 179 -6.65 1.52 16.63
C TYR A 179 -6.30 0.03 16.55
N VAL A 180 -7.01 -0.74 15.71
CA VAL A 180 -6.76 -2.17 15.52
C VAL A 180 -5.93 -2.39 14.27
N PHE A 181 -4.78 -3.03 14.43
CA PHE A 181 -3.97 -3.50 13.31
C PHE A 181 -4.37 -4.93 12.93
N ALA A 182 -4.19 -5.30 11.66
CA ALA A 182 -4.31 -6.69 11.24
C ALA A 182 -3.38 -7.56 12.12
N GLN A 183 -3.93 -8.53 12.84
CA GLN A 183 -3.10 -9.49 13.56
C GLN A 183 -2.44 -10.38 12.51
N SER A 184 -1.12 -10.55 12.58
CA SER A 184 -0.49 -11.60 11.79
C SER A 184 -1.08 -12.93 12.25
N ARG A 185 -1.50 -13.80 11.32
CA ARG A 185 -1.91 -15.18 11.65
C ARG A 185 -0.73 -16.05 12.12
N ALA A 186 0.39 -15.46 12.54
CA ALA A 186 1.64 -16.14 12.81
C ALA A 186 1.85 -16.53 14.29
N THR A 187 0.86 -16.36 15.17
CA THR A 187 0.99 -16.69 16.61
C THR A 187 -0.04 -17.66 17.19
N GLU A 188 -0.95 -18.24 16.38
CA GLU A 188 -1.91 -19.22 16.89
C GLU A 188 -1.39 -20.68 16.93
N THR A 189 -0.25 -20.99 16.34
CA THR A 189 0.29 -22.37 16.30
C THR A 189 1.22 -22.76 17.47
N ASN A 190 1.44 -21.88 18.46
CA ASN A 190 2.28 -22.19 19.63
C ASN A 190 1.57 -22.07 20.99
N ARG A 191 0.26 -22.29 21.05
CA ARG A 191 -0.39 -22.65 22.33
C ARG A 191 -0.37 -24.17 22.47
N VAL A 192 0.71 -24.67 23.08
CA VAL A 192 0.71 -26.01 23.68
C VAL A 192 -0.45 -26.05 24.68
N PRO A 193 -1.38 -27.02 24.61
CA PRO A 193 -2.41 -27.16 25.61
C PRO A 193 -1.73 -27.52 26.93
N SER A 194 -1.88 -26.66 27.94
CA SER A 194 -1.55 -26.98 29.32
C SER A 194 -2.48 -28.09 29.79
N ASN A 195 -2.06 -29.34 29.63
CA ASN A 195 -2.71 -30.46 30.30
C ASN A 195 -2.44 -30.35 31.79
N SER A 196 -3.53 -30.18 32.52
CA SER A 196 -3.62 -30.28 33.97
C SER A 196 -3.48 -31.75 34.37
N ILE A 197 -2.45 -32.09 35.17
CA ILE A 197 -2.48 -33.09 36.26
C ILE A 197 -1.53 -32.57 37.35
#